data_AF-A0A7M3MJF9-F1
#
_entry.id   AF-A0A7M3MJF9-F1
#
_cell.length_a   1.000
_cell.length_b   1.000
_cell.length_c   1.000
_cell.angle_alpha   90.00
_cell.angle_beta   90.00
_cell.angle_gamma   90.00
#
_symmetry.space_group_name_H-M   'P 1'
#
loop_
_entity.id
_entity.type
_entity.pdbx_description
1 polymer ?
#
loop_
_entity_poly.entity_id
_entity_poly.type
_entity_poly.pdbx_seq_one_letter_code
_entity_poly.pdbx_strand_id
1 'polypeptide(L)'
;MENATVCLDEIDKISGKVAGKPDVTGITLQQALLTLIEGERVLYRARVFADGAERIAKLPINTRNMLFVCGGAFEELYDQVYSRVENKEDERRLKEIRDYDKQHGMKTTILFTLRDYLKLSDLFHYGMAPQFLSRFSSIAVLDDLGRETLQRILLHSADSPYLHSKAYFRTMGIDLQLTEGAVAAVVAHAAENTRLGARALREDFARVVVDMEFDPFGSPGLRETEQGGKALTIDADMVAEKLAAWAGYGD
;
A
#
# COMPACT_ATOMS: atom_id res chain seq x y z
N MET A 1 -5.82 2.26 -27.34
CA MET A 1 -4.81 2.96 -26.51
C MET A 1 -5.32 4.32 -26.03
N GLU A 2 -5.93 5.13 -26.90
CA GLU A 2 -6.35 6.52 -26.59
C GLU A 2 -7.44 6.71 -25.50
N ASN A 3 -8.13 5.64 -25.08
CA ASN A 3 -9.11 5.66 -23.96
C ASN A 3 -8.63 4.82 -22.76
N ALA A 4 -7.32 4.63 -22.61
CA ALA A 4 -6.76 3.82 -21.54
C ALA A 4 -6.72 4.56 -20.20
N THR A 5 -6.77 3.80 -19.11
CA THR A 5 -6.32 4.26 -17.79
C THR A 5 -4.82 3.98 -17.67
N VAL A 6 -4.05 5.01 -17.35
CA VAL A 6 -2.61 4.96 -17.12
C VAL A 6 -2.36 5.18 -15.63
N CYS A 7 -1.84 4.15 -14.97
CA CYS A 7 -1.43 4.22 -13.56
C CYS A 7 0.07 4.46 -13.49
N LEU A 8 0.48 5.55 -12.82
CA LEU A 8 1.87 5.86 -12.50
C LEU A 8 2.04 5.72 -10.99
N ASP A 9 2.92 4.83 -10.56
CA ASP A 9 3.28 4.66 -9.15
C ASP A 9 4.61 5.37 -8.86
N GLU A 10 4.94 5.53 -7.59
CA GLU A 10 6.19 6.14 -7.11
C GLU A 10 6.42 7.57 -7.63
N ILE A 11 5.34 8.34 -7.82
CA ILE A 11 5.41 9.75 -8.26
C ILE A 11 6.13 10.63 -7.23
N ASP A 12 6.20 10.23 -5.96
CA ASP A 12 7.02 10.90 -4.94
C ASP A 12 8.52 10.88 -5.29
N LYS A 13 9.01 9.86 -6.01
CA LYS A 13 10.43 9.68 -6.36
C LYS A 13 10.90 10.60 -7.50
N ILE A 14 9.99 11.23 -8.23
CA ILE A 14 10.32 12.20 -9.28
C ILE A 14 10.25 13.64 -8.77
N SER A 15 10.27 13.86 -7.45
CA SER A 15 10.32 15.19 -6.85
C SER A 15 11.47 16.01 -7.42
N GLY A 16 11.21 17.28 -7.73
CA GLY A 16 12.23 18.23 -8.17
C GLY A 16 13.11 18.75 -7.04
N LYS A 17 13.01 18.16 -5.84
CA LYS A 17 13.86 18.46 -4.69
C LYS A 17 14.30 17.17 -4.01
N VAL A 18 15.58 17.13 -3.62
CA VAL A 18 16.15 16.07 -2.78
C VAL A 18 16.98 16.73 -1.69
N ALA A 19 16.70 16.42 -0.42
CA ALA A 19 17.35 17.04 0.75
C ALA A 19 17.37 18.58 0.69
N GLY A 20 16.24 19.17 0.27
CA GLY A 20 16.07 20.63 0.16
C GLY A 20 16.78 21.30 -1.03
N LYS A 21 17.53 20.55 -1.85
CA LYS A 21 18.23 21.07 -3.04
C LYS A 21 17.44 20.74 -4.31
N PRO A 22 17.47 21.61 -5.33
CA PRO A 22 16.86 21.30 -6.63
C PRO A 22 17.44 20.03 -7.24
N ASP A 23 16.58 19.14 -7.72
CA ASP A 23 16.95 17.98 -8.53
C ASP A 23 16.47 18.16 -9.98
N VAL A 24 17.44 18.29 -10.88
CA VAL A 24 17.19 18.49 -12.32
C VAL A 24 16.52 17.26 -12.93
N THR A 25 16.81 16.06 -12.41
CA THR A 25 16.27 14.81 -12.94
C THR A 25 14.76 14.74 -12.70
N GLY A 26 14.33 14.92 -11.46
CA GLY A 26 12.92 14.97 -11.09
C GLY A 26 12.15 16.05 -11.85
N ILE A 27 12.71 17.26 -11.96
CA ILE A 27 12.11 18.36 -12.74
C ILE A 27 11.92 17.95 -14.21
N THR A 28 12.92 17.33 -14.82
CA THR A 28 12.87 16.92 -16.23
C THR A 28 11.84 15.82 -16.45
N LEU A 29 11.75 14.85 -15.53
CA LEU A 29 10.75 13.78 -15.60
C LEU A 29 9.32 14.31 -15.47
N GLN A 30 9.08 15.21 -14.52
CA GLN A 30 7.78 15.87 -14.38
C GLN A 30 7.39 16.64 -15.65
N GLN A 31 8.36 17.35 -16.26
CA GLN A 31 8.12 18.08 -17.51
C GLN A 31 7.85 17.15 -18.70
N ALA A 32 8.52 16.00 -18.77
CA ALA A 32 8.25 15.00 -19.81
C ALA A 32 6.85 14.41 -19.66
N LEU A 33 6.42 14.11 -18.43
CA LEU A 33 5.09 13.57 -18.13
C LEU A 33 3.96 14.57 -18.43
N LEU A 34 4.20 15.87 -18.27
CA LEU A 34 3.23 16.90 -18.67
C LEU A 34 2.75 16.68 -20.10
N THR A 35 3.66 16.58 -21.07
CA THR A 35 3.32 16.38 -22.49
C THR A 35 2.31 15.24 -22.72
N LEU A 36 2.38 14.18 -21.91
CA LEU A 36 1.42 13.06 -21.97
C LEU A 36 0.07 13.41 -21.33
N ILE A 37 0.08 14.09 -20.19
CA ILE A 37 -1.12 14.45 -19.42
C ILE A 37 -1.88 15.62 -20.07
N GLU A 38 -1.20 16.49 -20.83
CA GLU A 38 -1.81 17.67 -21.46
C GLU A 38 -2.80 17.34 -22.60
N GLY A 39 -2.88 16.07 -23.02
CA GLY A 39 -3.78 15.63 -24.06
C GLY A 39 -3.28 15.93 -25.47
N GLU A 40 -1.96 15.88 -25.67
CA GLU A 40 -1.32 16.12 -26.97
C GLU A 40 -1.26 14.86 -27.86
N ARG A 41 -0.84 15.04 -29.11
CA ARG A 41 -0.53 13.94 -30.03
C ARG A 41 0.94 13.56 -29.90
N VAL A 42 1.21 12.42 -29.27
CA VAL A 42 2.56 11.87 -29.12
C VAL A 42 2.84 10.79 -30.17
N LEU A 43 4.08 10.72 -30.66
CA LEU A 43 4.49 9.72 -31.64
C LEU A 43 5.04 8.49 -30.93
N TYR A 44 4.30 7.38 -30.99
CA TYR A 44 4.74 6.10 -30.47
C TYR A 44 5.44 5.27 -31.55
N ARG A 45 6.63 4.77 -31.22
CA ARG A 45 7.44 3.95 -32.13
C ARG A 45 7.05 2.48 -31.95
N ALA A 46 6.23 1.97 -32.86
CA ALA A 46 5.76 0.59 -32.85
C ALA A 46 6.41 -0.22 -33.97
N ARG A 47 6.60 -1.52 -33.72
CA ARG A 47 6.87 -2.48 -34.80
C ARG A 47 5.53 -2.89 -35.40
N VAL A 48 5.39 -2.68 -36.71
CA VAL A 48 4.18 -2.98 -37.46
C VAL A 48 4.53 -3.94 -38.58
N PHE A 49 3.63 -4.88 -38.86
CA PHE A 49 3.77 -5.75 -40.02
C PHE A 49 3.03 -5.12 -41.19
N ALA A 50 3.78 -4.69 -42.21
CA ALA A 50 3.25 -4.04 -43.40
C ALA A 50 4.03 -4.52 -44.63
N ASP A 51 3.34 -4.74 -45.75
CA ASP A 51 3.94 -5.25 -46.99
C ASP A 51 4.74 -6.56 -46.82
N GLY A 52 4.31 -7.44 -45.91
CA GLY A 52 4.98 -8.73 -45.67
C GLY A 52 6.29 -8.65 -44.87
N ALA A 53 6.63 -7.48 -44.31
CA ALA A 53 7.83 -7.29 -43.50
C ALA A 53 7.54 -6.52 -42.21
N GLU A 54 8.33 -6.80 -41.17
CA GLU A 54 8.31 -6.02 -39.94
C GLU A 54 9.04 -4.68 -40.17
N ARG A 55 8.36 -3.57 -39.92
CA ARG A 55 8.92 -2.22 -40.03
C ARG A 55 8.63 -1.42 -38.77
N ILE A 56 9.47 -0.43 -38.53
CA ILE A 56 9.26 0.54 -37.46
C ILE A 56 8.41 1.68 -38.02
N ALA A 57 7.22 1.89 -37.45
CA ALA A 57 6.37 3.03 -37.75
C ALA A 57 6.24 3.96 -36.54
N LYS A 58 6.02 5.25 -36.80
CA LYS A 58 5.65 6.24 -35.79
C LYS A 58 4.14 6.44 -35.86
N LEU A 59 3.42 5.90 -34.90
CA LEU A 59 1.97 6.01 -34.80
C LEU A 59 1.62 7.23 -33.94
N PRO A 60 0.80 8.17 -34.43
CA PRO A 60 0.30 9.25 -33.59
C PRO A 60 -0.72 8.68 -32.60
N ILE A 61 -0.56 9.00 -31.31
CA ILE A 61 -1.48 8.65 -30.23
C ILE A 61 -1.95 9.95 -29.60
N ASN A 62 -3.26 10.15 -29.57
CA ASN A 62 -3.90 11.24 -28.85
C ASN A 62 -4.16 10.83 -27.39
N THR A 63 -3.60 11.57 -26.44
CA THR A 63 -3.76 11.26 -25.00
C THR A 63 -4.94 11.98 -24.34
N ARG A 64 -5.70 12.82 -25.06
CA ARG A 64 -6.78 13.65 -24.51
C ARG A 64 -7.84 12.89 -23.71
N ASN A 65 -8.13 11.64 -24.07
CA ASN A 65 -9.17 10.82 -23.43
C ASN A 65 -8.60 9.76 -22.48
N MET A 66 -7.30 9.82 -22.17
CA MET A 66 -6.70 8.91 -21.20
C MET A 66 -6.94 9.41 -19.77
N LEU A 67 -7.23 8.47 -18.86
CA LEU A 67 -7.29 8.76 -17.43
C LEU A 67 -5.92 8.50 -16.83
N PHE A 68 -5.32 9.51 -16.18
CA PHE A 68 -4.08 9.36 -15.45
C PHE A 68 -4.35 9.24 -13.95
N VAL A 69 -3.91 8.15 -13.35
CA VAL A 69 -3.94 7.91 -11.91
C VAL A 69 -2.50 7.88 -11.42
N CYS A 70 -2.14 8.83 -10.57
CA CYS A 70 -0.78 8.99 -10.05
C CYS A 70 -0.78 8.70 -8.55
N GLY A 71 0.04 7.73 -8.13
CA GLY A 71 0.23 7.32 -6.75
C GLY A 71 1.69 7.47 -6.32
N GLY A 72 1.91 7.59 -5.02
CA GLY A 72 3.23 7.69 -4.42
C GLY A 72 3.14 7.70 -2.90
N ALA A 73 4.22 7.32 -2.24
CA ALA A 73 4.34 7.31 -0.79
C ALA A 73 5.18 8.52 -0.34
N PHE A 74 4.50 9.61 -0.02
CA PHE A 74 5.14 10.88 0.34
C PHE A 74 5.59 10.88 1.82
N GLU A 75 6.67 10.17 2.13
CA GLU A 75 7.12 9.88 3.51
C GLU A 75 7.28 11.14 4.39
N GLU A 76 7.91 12.20 3.89
CA GLU A 76 8.16 13.44 4.66
C GLU A 76 6.97 14.43 4.65
N LEU A 77 5.93 14.16 3.85
CA LEU A 77 4.83 15.11 3.68
C LEU A 77 4.01 15.25 4.97
N TYR A 78 3.86 14.16 5.74
CA TYR A 78 3.17 14.20 7.03
C TYR A 78 3.80 15.22 7.97
N ASP A 79 5.11 15.10 8.22
CA ASP A 79 5.85 15.97 9.12
C ASP A 79 5.87 17.41 8.61
N GLN A 80 6.07 17.61 7.30
CA GLN A 80 6.05 18.93 6.68
C GLN A 80 4.70 19.65 6.90
N VAL A 81 3.59 18.95 6.66
CA VAL A 81 2.24 19.52 6.84
C VAL A 81 1.96 19.77 8.33
N TYR A 82 2.37 18.84 9.20
CA TYR A 82 2.21 18.97 10.64
C TYR A 82 2.94 20.21 11.18
N SER A 83 4.25 20.34 10.88
CA SER A 83 5.07 21.48 11.32
C SER A 83 4.51 22.81 10.84
N ARG A 84 4.03 22.90 9.59
CA ARG A 84 3.41 24.12 9.06
C ARG A 84 2.16 24.53 9.84
N VAL A 85 1.29 23.57 10.20
CA VAL A 85 0.07 23.85 10.97
C VAL A 85 0.41 24.22 12.41
N GLU A 86 1.36 23.50 13.03
CA GLU A 86 1.81 23.77 14.40
C GLU A 86 2.47 25.14 14.55
N ASN A 87 3.29 25.55 13.57
CA ASN A 87 3.97 26.84 13.55
C ASN A 87 3.06 28.04 13.25
N LYS A 88 1.73 27.84 13.18
CA LYS A 88 0.71 28.87 12.89
C LYS A 88 0.89 29.58 11.55
N GLU A 89 1.58 28.95 10.61
CA GLU A 89 1.59 29.36 9.20
C GLU A 89 0.26 29.00 8.52
N ASP A 90 -0.59 28.23 9.21
CA ASP A 90 -1.98 27.95 8.87
C ASP A 90 -2.92 28.61 9.89
N GLU A 91 -4.03 29.17 9.40
CA GLU A 91 -5.10 29.72 10.25
C GLU A 91 -5.87 28.61 11.00
N ARG A 92 -5.85 27.39 10.44
CA ARG A 92 -6.43 26.20 11.07
C ARG A 92 -5.57 25.77 12.26
N ARG A 93 -6.20 25.59 13.42
CA ARG A 93 -5.54 25.05 14.61
C ARG A 93 -5.68 23.54 14.66
N LEU A 94 -4.64 22.88 15.15
CA LEU A 94 -4.71 21.46 15.51
C LEU A 94 -5.85 21.25 16.52
N LYS A 95 -6.68 20.24 16.27
CA LYS A 95 -7.77 19.87 17.18
C LYS A 95 -7.17 19.08 18.33
N GLU A 96 -7.45 19.50 19.56
CA GLU A 96 -7.05 18.79 20.77
C GLU A 96 -8.27 18.11 21.39
N ILE A 97 -8.16 16.82 21.68
CA ILE A 97 -9.07 16.12 22.59
C ILE A 97 -8.35 15.93 23.91
N ARG A 98 -8.99 16.36 25.00
CA ARG A 98 -8.52 16.10 26.36
C ARG A 98 -9.38 15.01 26.96
N ASP A 99 -8.78 13.88 27.25
CA ASP A 99 -9.43 12.77 27.91
C ASP A 99 -8.79 12.51 29.28
N TYR A 100 -9.58 12.04 30.24
CA TYR A 100 -9.11 11.71 31.57
C TYR A 100 -8.95 10.21 31.71
N ASP A 101 -7.70 9.76 31.70
CA ASP A 101 -7.31 8.38 31.98
C ASP A 101 -7.14 8.22 33.51
N LYS A 102 -7.87 7.27 34.10
CA LYS A 102 -7.78 6.99 35.56
C LYS A 102 -6.40 6.50 36.01
N GLN A 103 -5.57 5.97 35.10
CA GLN A 103 -4.21 5.50 35.37
C GLN A 103 -3.14 6.55 35.03
N HIS A 104 -3.36 7.39 34.01
CA HIS A 104 -2.33 8.32 33.49
C HIS A 104 -2.68 9.82 33.64
N GLY A 105 -3.86 10.16 34.16
CA GLY A 105 -4.32 11.54 34.32
C GLY A 105 -4.86 12.15 33.02
N MET A 106 -4.74 13.47 32.88
CA MET A 106 -5.18 14.20 31.67
C MET A 106 -4.27 13.85 30.48
N LYS A 107 -4.83 13.16 29.47
CA LYS A 107 -4.18 12.89 28.19
C LYS A 107 -4.72 13.85 27.15
N THR A 108 -3.83 14.67 26.57
CA THR A 108 -4.18 15.48 25.40
C THR A 108 -3.75 14.72 24.15
N THR A 109 -4.70 14.41 23.27
CA THR A 109 -4.45 13.79 21.97
C THR A 109 -4.65 14.85 20.89
N ILE A 110 -3.62 15.07 20.08
CA ILE A 110 -3.69 15.94 18.91
C ILE A 110 -4.30 15.12 17.77
N LEU A 111 -5.43 15.59 17.24
CA LEU A 111 -6.04 15.03 16.04
C LEU A 111 -5.47 15.72 14.81
N PHE A 112 -4.60 15.01 14.10
CA PHE A 112 -4.03 15.43 12.83
C PHE A 112 -4.19 14.32 11.79
N THR A 113 -4.69 14.69 10.61
CA THR A 113 -4.71 13.82 9.43
C THR A 113 -4.26 14.62 8.23
N LEU A 114 -3.51 13.99 7.31
CA LEU A 114 -3.16 14.66 6.06
C LEU A 114 -4.41 15.09 5.27
N ARG A 115 -5.48 14.29 5.29
CA ARG A 115 -6.74 14.61 4.61
C ARG A 115 -7.31 15.96 5.04
N ASP A 116 -7.27 16.28 6.33
CA ASP A 116 -7.90 17.49 6.85
C ASP A 116 -7.04 18.75 6.66
N TYR A 117 -5.71 18.59 6.65
CA TYR A 117 -4.77 19.70 6.71
C TYR A 117 -3.92 19.90 5.44
N LEU A 118 -3.81 18.92 4.55
CA LEU A 118 -3.01 19.05 3.33
C LEU A 118 -3.52 20.24 2.47
N LYS A 119 -2.58 21.06 1.99
CA LYS A 119 -2.80 22.08 0.97
C LYS A 119 -1.95 21.75 -0.25
N LEU A 120 -2.37 22.23 -1.42
CA LEU A 120 -1.60 22.06 -2.66
C LEU A 120 -0.18 22.66 -2.55
N SER A 121 -0.03 23.74 -1.78
CA SER A 121 1.27 24.36 -1.52
C SER A 121 2.25 23.40 -0.83
N ASP A 122 1.79 22.43 -0.04
CA ASP A 122 2.68 21.46 0.61
C ASP A 122 3.37 20.56 -0.40
N LEU A 123 2.64 20.16 -1.45
CA LEU A 123 3.22 19.36 -2.52
C LEU A 123 4.24 20.17 -3.34
N PHE A 124 4.03 21.48 -3.48
CA PHE A 124 5.04 22.37 -4.08
C PHE A 124 6.31 22.46 -3.23
N HIS A 125 6.14 22.57 -1.90
CA HIS A 125 7.27 22.58 -0.97
C HIS A 125 8.02 21.26 -1.02
N TYR A 126 7.30 20.13 -1.09
CA TYR A 126 7.83 18.78 -1.25
C TYR A 126 8.68 18.61 -2.51
N GLY A 127 8.34 19.35 -3.59
CA GLY A 127 9.11 19.42 -4.83
C GLY A 127 8.34 19.01 -6.09
N MET A 128 7.01 18.89 -6.00
CA MET A 128 6.15 18.73 -7.16
C MET A 128 5.97 20.08 -7.87
N ALA A 129 6.11 20.08 -9.18
CA ALA A 129 6.00 21.29 -9.98
C ALA A 129 4.54 21.78 -10.05
N PRO A 130 4.27 23.09 -9.86
CA PRO A 130 2.91 23.62 -9.92
C PRO A 130 2.18 23.31 -11.22
N GLN A 131 2.87 23.42 -12.36
CA GLN A 131 2.31 23.09 -13.67
C GLN A 131 1.90 21.62 -13.78
N PHE A 132 2.67 20.71 -13.16
CA PHE A 132 2.37 19.27 -13.15
C PHE A 132 1.13 18.99 -12.31
N LEU A 133 1.10 19.48 -11.07
CA LEU A 133 -0.04 19.28 -10.18
C LEU A 133 -1.32 19.96 -10.65
N SER A 134 -1.21 21.08 -11.37
CA SER A 134 -2.38 21.78 -11.93
C SER A 134 -3.17 20.95 -12.95
N ARG A 135 -2.57 19.89 -13.51
CA ARG A 135 -3.25 18.99 -14.44
C ARG A 135 -4.11 17.93 -13.77
N PHE A 136 -4.01 17.78 -12.45
CA PHE A 136 -4.83 16.85 -11.68
C PHE A 136 -6.03 17.59 -11.08
N SER A 137 -7.23 17.08 -11.37
CA SER A 137 -8.48 17.66 -10.89
C SER A 137 -8.81 17.26 -9.44
N SER A 138 -8.13 16.25 -8.91
CA SER A 138 -8.43 15.68 -7.59
C SER A 138 -7.19 15.08 -6.97
N ILE A 139 -7.10 15.20 -5.63
CA ILE A 139 -6.08 14.58 -4.80
C ILE A 139 -6.82 13.72 -3.79
N ALA A 140 -6.46 12.44 -3.70
CA ALA A 140 -6.99 11.52 -2.71
C ALA A 140 -5.90 11.18 -1.70
N VAL A 141 -6.23 11.31 -0.41
CA VAL A 141 -5.36 10.89 0.70
C VAL A 141 -5.95 9.62 1.31
N LEU A 142 -5.19 8.54 1.27
CA LEU A 142 -5.54 7.26 1.87
C LEU A 142 -5.20 7.27 3.35
N ASP A 143 -6.07 6.69 4.17
CA ASP A 143 -5.85 6.54 5.60
C ASP A 143 -4.96 5.33 5.89
N ASP A 144 -4.27 5.35 7.03
CA ASP A 144 -3.47 4.23 7.49
C ASP A 144 -4.33 2.96 7.72
N LEU A 145 -3.69 1.80 7.59
CA LEU A 145 -4.36 0.52 7.75
C LEU A 145 -4.56 0.19 9.23
N GLY A 146 -5.77 0.41 9.74
CA GLY A 146 -6.18 -0.06 11.06
C GLY A 146 -6.34 -1.59 11.13
N ARG A 147 -6.37 -2.13 12.36
CA ARG A 147 -6.50 -3.58 12.63
C ARG A 147 -7.71 -4.22 11.94
N GLU A 148 -8.86 -3.55 11.96
CA GLU A 148 -10.07 -4.04 11.30
C GLU A 148 -9.88 -4.17 9.78
N THR A 149 -9.24 -3.19 9.15
CA THR A 149 -8.94 -3.23 7.71
C THR A 149 -7.95 -4.33 7.38
N LEU A 150 -6.90 -4.50 8.19
CA LEU A 150 -5.93 -5.59 8.03
C LEU A 150 -6.59 -6.97 8.16
N GLN A 151 -7.48 -7.14 9.14
CA GLN A 151 -8.28 -8.36 9.31
C GLN A 151 -9.14 -8.65 8.07
N ARG A 152 -9.83 -7.62 7.54
CA ARG A 152 -10.64 -7.76 6.32
C ARG A 152 -9.77 -8.15 5.12
N ILE A 153 -8.58 -7.55 4.99
CA ILE A 153 -7.63 -7.90 3.92
C ILE A 153 -7.21 -9.36 4.04
N LEU A 154 -6.83 -9.81 5.25
CA LEU A 154 -6.41 -11.19 5.50
C LEU A 154 -7.53 -12.19 5.21
N LEU A 155 -8.79 -11.90 5.56
CA LEU A 155 -9.86 -12.89 5.45
C LEU A 155 -10.58 -12.88 4.10
N HIS A 156 -10.63 -11.74 3.42
CA HIS A 156 -11.60 -11.53 2.33
C HIS A 156 -11.01 -10.88 1.07
N SER A 157 -9.78 -10.37 1.09
CA SER A 157 -9.17 -9.82 -0.13
C SER A 157 -8.93 -10.92 -1.16
N ALA A 158 -9.12 -10.63 -2.44
CA ALA A 158 -8.85 -11.58 -3.53
C ALA A 158 -7.40 -12.09 -3.50
N ASP A 159 -6.44 -11.19 -3.21
CA ASP A 159 -5.01 -11.49 -3.10
C ASP A 159 -4.58 -11.80 -1.64
N SER A 160 -5.52 -12.26 -0.81
CA SER A 160 -5.22 -12.62 0.58
C SER A 160 -4.20 -13.77 0.66
N PRO A 161 -3.18 -13.67 1.54
CA PRO A 161 -2.26 -14.78 1.78
C PRO A 161 -2.99 -16.00 2.39
N TYR A 162 -3.99 -15.79 3.25
CA TYR A 162 -4.81 -16.87 3.79
C TYR A 162 -5.62 -17.59 2.71
N LEU A 163 -6.28 -16.84 1.81
CA LEU A 163 -7.08 -17.46 0.74
C LEU A 163 -6.20 -18.22 -0.26
N HIS A 164 -4.99 -17.73 -0.54
CA HIS A 164 -4.01 -18.45 -1.34
C HIS A 164 -3.59 -19.78 -0.70
N SER A 165 -3.16 -19.78 0.57
CA SER A 165 -2.81 -21.04 1.25
C SER A 165 -4.03 -21.96 1.39
N LYS A 166 -5.22 -21.42 1.67
CA LYS A 166 -6.46 -22.21 1.71
C LYS A 166 -6.73 -22.91 0.37
N ALA A 167 -6.54 -22.22 -0.74
CA ALA A 167 -6.67 -22.81 -2.07
C ALA A 167 -5.61 -23.91 -2.31
N TYR A 168 -4.37 -23.69 -1.87
CA TYR A 168 -3.29 -24.68 -1.93
C TYR A 168 -3.63 -25.95 -1.16
N PHE A 169 -4.00 -25.87 0.13
CA PHE A 169 -4.39 -27.03 0.94
C PHE A 169 -5.61 -27.77 0.36
N ARG A 170 -6.54 -27.03 -0.26
CA ARG A 170 -7.71 -27.64 -0.91
C ARG A 170 -7.33 -28.59 -2.04
N THR A 171 -6.21 -28.37 -2.73
CA THR A 171 -5.71 -29.30 -3.77
C THR A 171 -5.33 -30.67 -3.20
N MET A 172 -5.08 -30.74 -1.89
CA MET A 172 -4.76 -31.96 -1.14
C MET A 172 -5.95 -32.50 -0.34
N GLY A 173 -7.15 -31.94 -0.53
CA GLY A 173 -8.33 -32.32 0.23
C GLY A 173 -8.33 -31.86 1.69
N ILE A 174 -7.52 -30.85 2.04
CA ILE A 174 -7.44 -30.27 3.38
C ILE A 174 -8.17 -28.91 3.39
N ASP A 175 -9.08 -28.71 4.34
CA ASP A 175 -9.70 -27.41 4.61
C ASP A 175 -8.87 -26.64 5.64
N LEU A 176 -8.24 -25.53 5.21
CA LEU A 176 -7.47 -24.66 6.09
C LEU A 176 -8.38 -23.67 6.83
N GLN A 177 -8.30 -23.67 8.15
CA GLN A 177 -9.10 -22.84 9.05
C GLN A 177 -8.21 -22.04 9.99
N LEU A 178 -8.59 -20.78 10.25
CA LEU A 178 -7.98 -19.95 11.28
C LEU A 178 -8.98 -19.75 12.40
N THR A 179 -8.52 -19.88 13.64
CA THR A 179 -9.29 -19.41 14.80
C THR A 179 -9.32 -17.88 14.83
N GLU A 180 -10.30 -17.29 15.53
CA GLU A 180 -10.34 -15.84 15.74
C GLU A 180 -9.06 -15.32 16.42
N GLY A 181 -8.51 -16.10 17.36
CA GLY A 181 -7.26 -15.78 18.04
C GLY A 181 -6.05 -15.77 17.09
N ALA A 182 -5.98 -16.73 16.15
CA ALA A 182 -4.93 -16.76 15.13
C ALA A 182 -4.99 -15.52 14.23
N VAL A 183 -6.19 -15.15 13.78
CA VAL A 183 -6.42 -13.95 12.96
C VAL A 183 -5.98 -12.69 13.73
N ALA A 184 -6.41 -12.56 14.98
CA ALA A 184 -6.06 -11.42 15.83
C ALA A 184 -4.55 -11.32 16.06
N ALA A 185 -3.86 -12.45 16.26
CA ALA A 185 -2.42 -12.50 16.47
C ALA A 185 -1.64 -12.05 15.23
N VAL A 186 -1.98 -12.57 14.04
CA VAL A 186 -1.35 -12.16 12.77
C VAL A 186 -1.60 -10.67 12.51
N VAL A 187 -2.84 -10.20 12.70
CA VAL A 187 -3.21 -8.80 12.47
C VAL A 187 -2.50 -7.86 13.45
N ALA A 188 -2.38 -8.25 14.72
CA ALA A 188 -1.70 -7.45 15.73
C ALA A 188 -0.22 -7.27 15.40
N HIS A 189 0.47 -8.36 15.06
CA HIS A 189 1.89 -8.31 14.68
C HIS A 189 2.10 -7.53 13.37
N ALA A 190 1.23 -7.72 12.37
CA ALA A 190 1.30 -6.96 11.12
C ALA A 190 1.08 -5.45 11.35
N ALA A 191 0.20 -5.08 12.28
CA ALA A 191 -0.08 -3.68 12.61
C ALA A 191 1.09 -2.98 13.34
N GLU A 192 1.96 -3.72 14.02
CA GLU A 192 3.18 -3.17 14.63
C GLU A 192 4.22 -2.79 13.57
N ASN A 193 4.19 -3.45 12.40
CA ASN A 193 5.06 -3.19 11.26
C ASN A 193 4.51 -2.10 10.34
N THR A 194 4.37 -0.88 10.87
CA THR A 194 3.72 0.26 10.19
C THR A 194 4.30 0.60 8.82
N ARG A 195 5.60 0.36 8.59
CA ARG A 195 6.28 0.60 7.30
C ARG A 195 5.82 -0.31 6.17
N LEU A 196 5.38 -1.53 6.49
CA LEU A 196 5.01 -2.54 5.50
C LEU A 196 3.51 -2.53 5.19
N GLY A 197 2.68 -2.03 6.11
CA GLY A 197 1.23 -2.02 5.97
C GLY A 197 0.67 -3.42 5.69
N ALA A 198 -0.21 -3.56 4.71
CA ALA A 198 -0.79 -4.87 4.34
C ALA A 198 0.25 -5.88 3.83
N ARG A 199 1.45 -5.45 3.41
CA ARG A 199 2.52 -6.38 3.00
C ARG A 199 3.00 -7.24 4.17
N ALA A 200 2.96 -6.70 5.40
CA ALA A 200 3.29 -7.44 6.61
C ALA A 200 2.38 -8.67 6.79
N LEU A 201 1.10 -8.60 6.41
CA LEU A 201 0.19 -9.75 6.48
C LEU A 201 0.69 -10.93 5.66
N ARG A 202 1.28 -10.67 4.49
CA ARG A 202 1.81 -11.74 3.64
C ARG A 202 3.06 -12.35 4.25
N GLU A 203 3.96 -11.54 4.78
CA GLU A 203 5.19 -12.02 5.44
C GLU A 203 4.87 -12.82 6.70
N ASP A 204 4.04 -12.27 7.58
CA ASP A 204 3.65 -12.89 8.84
C ASP A 204 2.89 -14.19 8.59
N PHE A 205 1.93 -14.19 7.66
CA PHE A 205 1.17 -15.39 7.35
C PHE A 205 2.02 -16.47 6.67
N ALA A 206 2.97 -16.08 5.80
CA ALA A 206 3.91 -17.02 5.20
C ALA A 206 4.77 -17.71 6.27
N ARG A 207 5.25 -16.97 7.28
CA ARG A 207 6.01 -17.56 8.40
C ARG A 207 5.19 -18.57 9.20
N VAL A 208 3.91 -18.29 9.39
CA VAL A 208 3.00 -19.20 10.11
C VAL A 208 2.79 -20.49 9.33
N VAL A 209 2.61 -20.40 8.01
CA VAL A 209 2.10 -21.54 7.21
C VAL A 209 3.21 -22.34 6.52
N VAL A 210 4.43 -21.82 6.37
CA VAL A 210 5.49 -22.44 5.55
C VAL A 210 5.79 -23.88 5.92
N ASP A 211 5.90 -24.19 7.22
CA ASP A 211 6.18 -25.57 7.67
C ASP A 211 5.00 -26.50 7.40
N MET A 212 3.78 -25.97 7.48
CA MET A 212 2.56 -26.71 7.18
C MET A 212 2.38 -26.91 5.69
N GLU A 213 2.88 -26.00 4.84
CA GLU A 213 2.88 -26.18 3.39
C GLU A 213 3.95 -27.19 2.94
N PHE A 214 5.06 -27.29 3.69
CA PHE A 214 6.14 -28.26 3.46
C PHE A 214 5.74 -29.69 3.87
N ASP A 215 5.15 -29.86 5.05
CA ASP A 215 4.55 -31.14 5.48
C ASP A 215 3.09 -30.98 5.96
N PRO A 216 2.13 -30.93 5.01
CA PRO A 216 0.70 -30.79 5.30
C PRO A 216 0.13 -31.91 6.17
N PHE A 217 0.64 -33.13 6.03
CA PHE A 217 0.08 -34.30 6.70
C PHE A 217 0.70 -34.58 8.08
N GLY A 218 1.89 -34.03 8.35
CA GLY A 218 2.52 -34.02 9.68
C GLY A 218 2.16 -32.81 10.55
N SER A 219 1.30 -31.90 10.06
CA SER A 219 0.99 -30.64 10.74
C SER A 219 0.19 -30.84 12.05
N PRO A 220 0.57 -30.19 13.17
CA PRO A 220 -0.04 -30.43 14.49
C PRO A 220 -1.53 -30.04 14.62
N GLY A 221 -2.06 -29.26 13.68
CA GLY A 221 -3.47 -28.85 13.64
C GLY A 221 -4.36 -29.70 12.73
N LEU A 222 -3.84 -30.76 12.10
CA LEU A 222 -4.58 -31.59 11.15
C LEU A 222 -5.50 -32.58 11.87
N ARG A 223 -6.78 -32.60 11.49
CA ARG A 223 -7.79 -33.52 12.02
C ARG A 223 -8.67 -34.07 10.91
N GLU A 224 -9.18 -35.28 11.08
CA GLU A 224 -10.27 -35.80 10.24
C GLU A 224 -11.59 -35.15 10.66
N THR A 225 -12.39 -34.75 9.69
CA THR A 225 -13.73 -34.21 9.92
C THR A 225 -14.74 -35.35 10.02
N GLU A 226 -15.88 -35.10 10.67
CA GLU A 226 -16.97 -36.08 10.79
C GLU A 226 -17.50 -36.58 9.43
N GLN A 227 -17.25 -35.82 8.36
CA GLN A 227 -17.63 -36.15 6.99
C GLN A 227 -16.53 -36.89 6.20
N GLY A 228 -15.44 -37.30 6.86
CA GLY A 228 -14.32 -38.01 6.23
C GLY A 228 -13.36 -37.12 5.44
N GLY A 229 -13.44 -35.79 5.61
CA GLY A 229 -12.48 -34.83 5.08
C GLY A 229 -11.33 -34.56 6.04
N LYS A 230 -10.36 -33.73 5.64
CA LYS A 230 -9.27 -33.27 6.51
C LYS A 230 -9.43 -31.77 6.76
N ALA A 231 -9.26 -31.32 7.99
CA ALA A 231 -9.23 -29.91 8.36
C ALA A 231 -7.93 -29.60 9.10
N LEU A 232 -7.24 -28.55 8.67
CA LEU A 232 -6.05 -28.02 9.33
C LEU A 232 -6.44 -26.72 10.02
N THR A 233 -6.45 -26.72 11.35
CA THR A 233 -6.80 -25.52 12.15
C THR A 233 -5.54 -24.88 12.70
N ILE A 234 -5.35 -23.59 12.42
CA ILE A 234 -4.28 -22.77 13.01
C ILE A 234 -4.88 -21.94 14.15
N ASP A 235 -4.31 -22.11 15.34
CA ASP A 235 -4.69 -21.37 16.55
C ASP A 235 -3.71 -20.25 16.90
N ALA A 236 -4.05 -19.47 17.94
CA ALA A 236 -3.24 -18.33 18.38
C ALA A 236 -1.86 -18.74 18.88
N ASP A 237 -1.73 -19.91 19.52
CA ASP A 237 -0.49 -20.39 20.11
C ASP A 237 0.50 -20.78 19.00
N MET A 238 0.02 -21.47 17.96
CA MET A 238 0.81 -21.78 16.77
C MET A 238 1.33 -20.51 16.07
N VAL A 239 0.49 -19.47 15.96
CA VAL A 239 0.92 -18.18 15.38
C VAL A 239 1.99 -17.53 16.25
N ALA A 240 1.76 -17.46 17.56
CA ALA A 240 2.70 -16.84 18.50
C ALA A 240 4.06 -17.55 18.49
N GLU A 241 4.07 -18.89 18.48
CA GLU A 241 5.30 -19.69 18.40
C GLU A 241 6.09 -19.37 17.12
N LYS A 242 5.42 -19.35 15.96
CA LYS A 242 6.08 -19.11 14.66
C LYS A 242 6.61 -17.69 14.52
N LEU A 243 5.85 -16.69 14.97
CA LEU A 243 6.29 -15.30 14.91
C LEU A 243 7.41 -14.99 15.92
N ALA A 244 7.37 -15.58 17.13
CA ALA A 244 8.41 -15.41 18.13
C ALA A 244 9.73 -16.10 17.76
N ALA A 245 9.67 -17.32 17.20
CA ALA A 245 10.86 -18.06 16.78
C ALA A 245 11.70 -17.29 15.75
N TRP A 246 11.06 -16.47 14.92
CA TRP A 246 11.73 -15.66 13.90
C TRP A 246 12.31 -14.34 14.43
N ALA A 247 11.75 -13.77 15.50
CA ALA A 247 12.31 -12.57 16.13
C ALA A 247 13.72 -12.80 16.69
N GLY A 248 14.03 -14.04 17.10
CA GLY A 248 15.35 -14.42 17.63
C GLY A 248 16.45 -14.65 16.57
N TYR A 249 16.12 -14.63 15.27
CA TYR A 249 17.09 -14.81 14.17
C TYR A 249 17.48 -13.49 13.48
N GLY A 250 16.97 -12.35 13.98
CA GLY A 250 17.12 -11.03 13.38
C GLY A 250 18.12 -10.08 14.06
N ASP A 251 18.91 -10.56 15.03
CA ASP A 251 20.02 -9.83 15.67
C ASP A 251 21.40 -10.31 15.17
#